data_AF-A0A497NBS8-F1
#
_entry.id   AF-A0A497NBS8-F1
#
_cell.length_a   1.000
_cell.length_b   1.000
_cell.length_c   1.000
_cell.angle_alpha   90.00
_cell.angle_beta   90.00
_cell.angle_gamma   90.00
#
_symmetry.space_group_name_H-M   'P 1'
#
loop_
_entity.id
_entity.type
_entity.pdbx_description
1 polymer ?
#
loop_
_entity_poly.entity_id
_entity_poly.type
_entity_poly.pdbx_seq_one_letter_code
_entity_poly.pdbx_strand_id
1 'polypeptide(L)'
;MESSAAGGLNNLLITHYETLREMLGLKERYASFIIVKLSEPERAEEVEAWIEAKYPDFEAKTVEEAAEILINAVREGVSFINLVGYAGMIASALAVITVLTMMV
;
A
#
# COMPACT_ATOMS: atom_id res chain seq x y z
N MET A 1 -17.15 -8.31 23.32
CA MET A 1 -16.60 -7.24 22.46
C MET A 1 -15.28 -7.78 21.96
N GLU A 2 -15.34 -8.66 20.96
CA GLU A 2 -14.20 -9.42 20.48
C GLU A 2 -13.33 -8.56 19.56
N SER A 3 -12.03 -8.72 19.74
CA SER A 3 -10.97 -7.90 19.17
C SER A 3 -10.99 -7.94 17.64
N SER A 4 -11.18 -6.76 17.02
CA SER A 4 -11.12 -6.52 15.58
C SER A 4 -9.73 -6.79 14.95
N ALA A 5 -8.74 -7.26 15.71
CA ALA A 5 -7.38 -7.50 15.24
C ALA A 5 -7.22 -8.81 14.43
N ALA A 6 -8.19 -9.74 14.51
CA ALA A 6 -8.19 -11.00 13.73
C ALA A 6 -9.29 -11.06 12.65
N GLY A 7 -10.06 -9.97 12.46
CA GLY A 7 -11.32 -10.00 11.71
C GLY A 7 -11.23 -9.78 10.20
N GLY A 8 -10.06 -9.40 9.67
CA GLY A 8 -9.95 -8.95 8.27
C GLY A 8 -10.01 -10.06 7.21
N LEU A 9 -9.63 -11.28 7.57
CA LEU A 9 -9.50 -12.41 6.63
C LEU A 9 -10.62 -13.45 6.76
N ASN A 10 -11.51 -13.32 7.76
CA ASN A 10 -12.55 -14.32 8.03
C ASN A 10 -13.61 -14.44 6.92
N ASN A 11 -13.64 -13.49 5.97
CA ASN A 11 -14.58 -13.46 4.85
C ASN A 11 -13.90 -13.53 3.47
N LEU A 12 -12.68 -14.08 3.38
CA LEU A 12 -12.01 -14.30 2.10
C LEU A 12 -12.36 -15.69 1.54
N LEU A 13 -13.02 -15.73 0.38
CA LEU A 13 -13.29 -16.97 -0.37
C LEU A 13 -12.43 -16.98 -1.63
N ILE A 14 -11.58 -18.00 -1.76
CA ILE A 14 -10.83 -18.27 -2.99
C ILE A 14 -11.52 -19.43 -3.69
N THR A 15 -12.00 -19.20 -4.90
CA THR A 15 -12.65 -20.21 -5.72
C THR A 15 -12.23 -20.04 -7.18
N HIS A 16 -12.55 -21.03 -8.00
CA HIS A 16 -12.29 -20.95 -9.43
C HIS A 16 -13.18 -19.86 -10.07
N TYR A 17 -12.63 -19.08 -11.00
CA TYR A 17 -13.33 -17.99 -11.67
C TYR A 17 -14.66 -18.46 -12.30
N GLU A 18 -14.63 -19.61 -12.99
CA GLU A 18 -15.82 -20.19 -13.61
C GLU A 18 -16.93 -20.51 -12.61
N THR A 19 -16.57 -21.07 -11.45
CA THR A 19 -17.54 -21.39 -10.40
C THR A 19 -18.20 -20.12 -9.87
N LEU A 20 -17.42 -19.06 -9.61
CA LEU A 20 -17.96 -17.78 -9.18
C LEU A 20 -18.86 -17.15 -10.27
N ARG A 21 -18.44 -17.24 -11.53
CA ARG A 21 -19.18 -16.72 -12.68
C ARG A 21 -20.55 -17.38 -12.83
N GLU A 22 -20.60 -18.70 -12.71
CA GLU A 22 -21.86 -19.47 -12.73
C GLU A 22 -22.74 -19.13 -11.52
N MET A 23 -22.18 -19.11 -10.31
CA MET A 23 -22.91 -18.80 -9.08
C MET A 23 -23.54 -17.40 -9.09
N LEU A 24 -22.87 -16.42 -9.70
CA LEU A 24 -23.35 -15.03 -9.81
C LEU A 24 -24.20 -14.78 -11.06
N GLY A 25 -24.41 -15.77 -11.92
CA GLY A 25 -25.16 -15.62 -13.18
C GLY A 25 -24.50 -14.67 -14.18
N LEU A 26 -23.20 -14.43 -14.05
CA LEU A 26 -22.42 -13.48 -14.84
C LEU A 26 -21.96 -14.11 -16.16
N LYS A 27 -22.90 -14.59 -16.98
CA LYS A 27 -22.57 -15.34 -18.21
C LYS A 27 -21.72 -14.56 -19.23
N GLU A 28 -21.85 -13.23 -19.23
CA GLU A 28 -21.25 -12.32 -20.22
C GLU A 28 -20.25 -11.31 -19.62
N ARG A 29 -19.98 -11.35 -18.29
CA ARG A 29 -19.07 -10.37 -17.65
C ARG A 29 -17.66 -10.93 -17.47
N TYR A 30 -16.69 -10.02 -17.54
CA TYR A 30 -15.26 -10.26 -17.36
C TYR A 30 -14.83 -10.16 -15.90
N ALA A 31 -13.64 -10.69 -15.59
CA ALA A 31 -12.97 -10.47 -14.32
C ALA A 31 -12.81 -8.96 -14.05
N SER A 32 -13.02 -8.54 -12.80
CA SER A 32 -12.91 -7.14 -12.41
C SER A 32 -11.49 -6.59 -12.54
N PHE A 33 -10.50 -7.47 -12.37
CA PHE A 33 -9.08 -7.17 -12.55
C PHE A 33 -8.34 -8.46 -12.89
N ILE A 34 -7.23 -8.32 -13.62
CA ILE A 34 -6.34 -9.42 -13.96
C ILE A 34 -4.97 -9.08 -13.39
N ILE A 35 -4.40 -10.01 -12.64
CA ILE A 35 -3.05 -9.87 -12.10
C ILE A 35 -2.10 -10.59 -13.05
N VAL A 36 -1.17 -9.84 -13.63
CA VAL A 36 -0.13 -10.37 -14.52
C VAL A 36 1.19 -10.40 -13.76
N LYS A 37 1.78 -11.59 -13.64
CA LYS A 37 3.10 -11.75 -13.05
C LYS A 37 4.16 -11.67 -14.15
N LEU A 38 5.10 -10.73 -14.00
CA LEU A 38 6.23 -10.58 -14.92
C LEU A 38 7.37 -11.50 -14.52
N SER A 39 8.07 -12.05 -15.52
CA SER A 39 9.33 -12.78 -15.32
C SER A 39 10.49 -11.84 -15.01
N GLU A 40 10.49 -10.67 -15.65
CA GLU A 40 11.46 -9.56 -15.50
C GLU A 40 10.71 -8.37 -14.88
N PRO A 41 10.66 -8.25 -13.54
CA PRO A 41 9.86 -7.23 -12.86
C PRO A 41 10.35 -5.80 -13.14
N GLU A 42 11.63 -5.60 -13.44
CA GLU A 42 12.23 -4.33 -13.84
C GLU A 42 11.66 -3.73 -15.14
N ARG A 43 10.94 -4.53 -15.93
CA ARG A 43 10.29 -4.09 -17.17
C ARG A 43 8.80 -3.78 -16.99
N ALA A 44 8.35 -3.60 -15.75
CA ALA A 44 6.94 -3.36 -15.44
C ALA A 44 6.35 -2.16 -16.20
N GLU A 45 7.06 -1.03 -16.24
CA GLU A 45 6.61 0.18 -16.97
C GLU A 45 6.49 -0.06 -18.49
N GLU A 46 7.41 -0.83 -19.08
CA GLU A 46 7.37 -1.17 -20.51
C GLU A 46 6.17 -2.06 -20.83
N VAL A 47 5.89 -3.04 -19.97
CA VAL A 47 4.78 -3.97 -20.14
C VAL A 47 3.45 -3.28 -19.89
N GLU A 48 3.36 -2.40 -18.90
CA GLU A 48 2.19 -1.56 -18.66
C GLU A 48 1.85 -0.73 -19.90
N ALA A 49 2.82 0.06 -20.40
CA ALA A 49 2.62 0.88 -21.61
C ALA A 49 2.22 0.03 -22.83
N TRP A 50 2.78 -1.18 -22.95
CA TRP A 50 2.38 -2.11 -24.01
C TRP A 50 0.94 -2.61 -23.85
N ILE A 51 0.50 -2.92 -22.61
CA ILE A 51 -0.87 -3.34 -22.32
C ILE A 51 -1.84 -2.22 -22.65
N GLU A 52 -1.58 -0.99 -22.20
CA GLU A 52 -2.45 0.16 -22.47
C GLU A 52 -2.55 0.46 -23.97
N ALA A 53 -1.43 0.39 -24.68
CA ALA A 53 -1.41 0.59 -26.13
C ALA A 53 -2.20 -0.50 -26.89
N LYS A 54 -2.18 -1.74 -26.39
CA LYS A 54 -2.90 -2.88 -26.98
C LYS A 54 -4.38 -2.92 -26.61
N TYR A 55 -4.72 -2.45 -25.42
CA TYR A 55 -6.04 -2.54 -24.81
C TYR A 55 -6.48 -1.18 -24.27
N PRO A 56 -6.83 -0.22 -25.15
CA PRO A 56 -7.10 1.17 -24.77
C PRO A 56 -8.34 1.36 -23.88
N ASP A 57 -9.21 0.35 -23.78
CA ASP A 57 -10.38 0.36 -22.90
C ASP A 57 -10.04 -0.09 -21.45
N PHE A 58 -8.80 -0.48 -21.19
CA PHE A 58 -8.33 -1.00 -19.90
C PHE A 58 -7.19 -0.15 -19.34
N GLU A 59 -7.23 0.10 -18.04
CA GLU A 59 -6.15 0.76 -17.30
C GLU A 59 -5.20 -0.31 -16.76
N ALA A 60 -3.91 -0.20 -17.09
CA ALA A 60 -2.87 -1.03 -16.49
C ALA A 60 -2.23 -0.26 -15.34
N LYS A 61 -1.83 -0.95 -14.28
CA LYS A 61 -1.07 -0.36 -13.16
C LYS A 61 0.00 -1.32 -12.71
N THR A 62 1.18 -0.78 -12.42
CA THR A 62 2.22 -1.51 -11.71
C THR A 62 1.82 -1.74 -10.25
N VAL A 63 2.51 -2.66 -9.57
CA VAL A 63 2.26 -2.92 -8.14
C VAL A 63 2.59 -1.68 -7.32
N GLU A 64 3.63 -0.97 -7.71
CA GLU A 64 4.12 0.26 -7.11
C GLU A 64 3.07 1.38 -7.20
N GLU A 65 2.45 1.57 -8.37
CA GLU A 65 1.37 2.55 -8.56
C GLU A 65 0.10 2.15 -7.83
N ALA A 66 -0.27 0.86 -7.90
CA ALA A 66 -1.43 0.35 -7.17
C ALA A 66 -1.26 0.48 -5.64
N ALA A 67 -0.02 0.43 -5.15
CA ALA A 67 0.33 0.58 -3.75
C ALA A 67 0.81 2.00 -3.38
N GLU A 68 0.81 2.96 -4.31
CA GLU A 68 1.45 4.27 -4.13
C GLU A 68 0.93 4.99 -2.88
N ILE A 69 -0.38 4.98 -2.67
CA ILE A 69 -1.03 5.57 -1.48
C ILE A 69 -0.48 4.95 -0.19
N LEU A 70 -0.30 3.62 -0.18
CA LEU A 70 0.19 2.90 0.98
C LEU A 70 1.68 3.15 1.21
N ILE A 71 2.47 3.19 0.14
CA ILE A 71 3.90 3.49 0.17
C ILE A 71 4.15 4.93 0.65
N ASN A 72 3.39 5.89 0.12
CA ASN A 72 3.47 7.30 0.52
C ASN A 72 3.08 7.48 1.99
N ALA A 73 2.01 6.83 2.45
CA ALA A 73 1.63 6.84 3.87
C ALA A 73 2.75 6.30 4.78
N VAL A 74 3.44 5.23 4.38
CA VAL A 74 4.60 4.70 5.14
C VAL A 74 5.76 5.71 5.14
N ARG A 75 6.09 6.29 3.99
CA ARG A 75 7.19 7.27 3.86
C ARG A 75 6.93 8.54 4.68
N GLU A 76 5.69 9.03 4.66
CA GLU A 76 5.24 10.15 5.48
C GLU A 76 5.30 9.80 6.97
N GLY A 77 4.87 8.60 7.35
CA GLY A 77 4.95 8.11 8.73
C GLY A 77 6.38 8.08 9.28
N VAL A 78 7.34 7.56 8.50
CA VAL A 78 8.77 7.57 8.87
C VAL A 78 9.28 9.01 9.03
N SER A 79 8.90 9.90 8.12
CA SER A 79 9.30 11.30 8.18
C SER A 79 8.75 12.01 9.43
N PHE A 80 7.51 11.72 9.80
CA PHE A 80 6.89 12.23 11.02
C PHE A 80 7.59 11.71 12.28
N ILE A 81 7.89 10.41 12.35
CA ILE A 81 8.63 9.82 13.49
C ILE A 81 9.97 10.52 13.69
N ASN A 82 10.72 10.75 12.59
CA ASN A 82 11.99 11.45 12.64
C ASN A 82 11.84 12.89 13.13
N LEU A 83 10.82 13.62 12.65
CA LEU A 83 10.54 14.98 13.09
C LEU A 83 10.28 15.06 14.60
N VAL A 84 9.41 14.17 15.11
CA VAL A 84 9.09 14.09 16.54
C VAL A 84 10.33 13.69 17.35
N GLY A 85 11.12 12.74 16.85
CA GLY A 85 12.39 12.33 17.44
C GLY A 85 13.37 13.49 17.59
N TYR A 86 13.56 14.29 16.53
CA TYR A 86 14.40 15.48 16.58
C TYR A 86 13.88 16.54 17.53
N ALA A 87 12.58 16.82 17.51
CA ALA A 87 11.97 17.76 18.45
C ALA A 87 12.17 17.32 19.91
N GLY A 88 12.00 16.03 20.20
CA GLY A 88 12.24 15.44 21.52
C GLY A 88 13.71 15.51 21.95
N MET A 89 14.65 15.26 21.03
CA MET A 89 16.09 15.39 21.30
C MET A 89 16.47 16.84 21.61
N ILE A 90 15.96 17.80 20.84
CA ILE A 90 16.19 19.23 21.08
C ILE A 90 15.59 19.66 22.43
N ALA A 91 14.35 19.26 22.71
CA ALA A 91 13.69 19.56 23.97
C ALA A 91 14.47 19.00 25.18
N SER A 92 14.99 17.77 25.05
CA SER A 92 15.82 17.14 26.08
C SER A 92 17.14 17.89 26.29
N ALA A 93 17.80 18.29 25.20
CA ALA A 93 19.02 19.09 25.27
C ALA A 93 18.77 20.45 25.95
N LEU A 94 17.66 21.11 25.63
CA LEU A 94 17.27 22.37 26.27
C LEU A 94 17.00 22.20 27.76
N ALA A 95 16.34 21.12 28.18
CA ALA A 95 16.10 20.84 29.58
C ALA A 95 17.42 20.68 30.38
N VAL A 96 18.41 19.99 29.81
CA VAL A 96 19.75 19.87 30.42
C VAL A 96 20.42 21.23 30.55
N ILE A 97 20.38 22.05 29.49
CA ILE A 97 20.93 23.42 29.52
C ILE A 97 20.29 24.22 30.65
N THR A 98 18.96 24.18 30.79
CA THR A 98 18.24 24.91 31.84
C THR A 98 18.71 24.50 33.24
N VAL A 99 18.82 23.20 33.52
CA VAL A 99 19.31 22.72 34.82
C VAL A 99 20.73 23.20 35.10
N LEU A 100 21.63 23.09 34.12
CA LEU A 100 23.02 23.55 34.26
C LEU A 100 23.10 25.05 34.52
N THR A 101 22.25 25.86 33.86
CA THR A 101 22.21 27.31 34.09
C THR A 101 21.65 27.71 35.46
N MET A 102 20.86 26.87 36.12
CA MET A 102 20.36 27.14 37.48
C MET A 102 21.32 26.67 38.58
N MET A 103 22.24 25.76 38.25
CA MET A 103 23.26 25.25 39.19
C MET A 103 24.53 26.12 39.27
N VAL A 104 24.76 26.99 38.27
CA VAL A 104 25.83 28.00 38.25
C VAL A 104 25.38 29.24 39.00
#